data_AF-C0D5A9-F1
#
_entry.id   AF-C0D5A9-F1
#
_cell.length_a   1.000
_cell.length_b   1.000
_cell.length_c   1.000
_cell.angle_alpha   90.00
_cell.angle_beta   90.00
_cell.angle_gamma   90.00
#
_symmetry.space_group_name_H-M   'P 1'
#
loop_
_entity.id
_entity.type
_entity.pdbx_description
1 polymer ?
#
loop_
_entity_poly.entity_id
_entity_poly.type
_entity_poly.pdbx_seq_one_letter_code
_entity_poly.pdbx_strand_id
1 'polypeptide(L)'
;MSCCGVICSECEYYPGQCPGCQAVEGKVFWAEYVGRTVCEKYECCVIQKKMAHCGKCGELPCRRYDLDDPNLSPEENKRIREENIKLLRSLQ
;
A
#
# COMPACT_ATOMS: atom_id res chain seq x y z
N MET A 1 -9.03 -5.34 1.01
CA MET A 1 -7.88 -4.58 1.55
C MET A 1 -6.60 -5.10 0.92
N SER A 2 -5.68 -4.21 0.53
CA SER A 2 -4.35 -4.54 0.04
C SER A 2 -3.38 -4.91 1.17
N CYS A 3 -2.22 -5.48 0.84
CA CYS A 3 -1.21 -5.86 1.84
C CYS A 3 -0.71 -4.68 2.69
N CYS A 4 -0.82 -3.44 2.19
CA CYS A 4 -0.39 -2.21 2.85
C CYS A 4 -1.51 -1.45 3.58
N GLY A 5 -2.71 -2.01 3.69
CA GLY A 5 -3.85 -1.38 4.38
C GLY A 5 -4.81 -0.63 3.47
N VAL A 6 -4.38 -0.24 2.25
CA VAL A 6 -5.25 0.47 1.29
C VAL A 6 -6.50 -0.35 0.96
N ILE A 7 -7.67 0.26 1.05
CA ILE A 7 -8.96 -0.34 0.70
C ILE A 7 -9.26 -0.07 -0.77
N CYS A 8 -9.02 -1.05 -1.65
CA CYS A 8 -9.24 -0.89 -3.09
C CYS A 8 -10.68 -0.50 -3.45
N SER A 9 -11.70 -0.93 -2.70
CA SER A 9 -13.09 -0.55 -2.96
C SER A 9 -13.38 0.94 -2.75
N GLU A 10 -12.48 1.66 -2.07
CA GLU A 10 -12.56 3.11 -1.85
C GLU A 10 -11.62 3.89 -2.80
N CYS A 11 -10.92 3.18 -3.70
CA CYS A 11 -9.96 3.77 -4.63
C CYS A 11 -10.61 4.02 -5.98
N GLU A 12 -10.54 5.25 -6.48
CA GLU A 12 -11.12 5.66 -7.77
C GLU A 12 -10.58 4.88 -8.98
N TYR A 13 -9.36 4.34 -8.88
CA TYR A 13 -8.74 3.55 -9.96
C TYR A 13 -9.23 2.10 -10.02
N TYR A 14 -9.89 1.60 -8.98
CA TYR A 14 -10.33 0.20 -8.90
C TYR A 14 -11.81 0.02 -9.30
N PRO A 15 -12.17 -1.06 -10.02
CA PRO A 15 -11.29 -2.09 -10.60
C PRO A 15 -10.76 -1.73 -12.00
N GLY A 16 -11.10 -0.55 -12.53
CA GLY A 16 -10.86 -0.16 -13.93
C GLY A 16 -9.37 -0.05 -14.29
N GLN A 17 -8.76 1.09 -13.99
CA GLN A 17 -7.34 1.34 -14.32
C GLN A 17 -6.38 0.53 -13.45
N CYS A 18 -6.83 0.06 -12.29
CA CYS A 18 -6.08 -0.79 -11.38
C CYS A 18 -6.94 -1.98 -10.93
N PRO A 19 -6.65 -3.22 -11.38
CA PRO A 19 -7.41 -4.39 -10.96
C PRO A 19 -7.02 -4.90 -9.55
N GLY A 20 -6.17 -4.14 -8.84
CA GLY A 20 -5.72 -4.45 -7.48
C GLY A 20 -4.34 -5.10 -7.42
N CYS A 21 -3.62 -4.86 -6.32
CA CYS A 21 -2.20 -5.25 -6.20
C CYS A 21 -1.97 -6.77 -6.29
N GLN A 22 -2.94 -7.59 -5.91
CA GLN A 22 -2.83 -9.04 -6.05
C GLN A 22 -2.92 -9.49 -7.51
N ALA A 23 -3.84 -8.89 -8.28
CA ALA A 23 -4.03 -9.23 -9.70
C ALA A 23 -2.83 -8.82 -10.56
N VAL A 24 -2.18 -7.70 -10.21
CA VAL A 24 -1.00 -7.22 -10.94
C VAL A 24 0.33 -7.62 -10.29
N GLU A 25 0.32 -8.46 -9.25
CA GLU A 25 1.53 -8.84 -8.51
C GLU A 25 2.38 -7.64 -8.03
N GLY A 26 1.71 -6.56 -7.60
CA GLY A 26 2.33 -5.32 -7.17
C GLY A 26 2.82 -4.39 -8.29
N LYS A 27 2.69 -4.78 -9.58
CA LYS A 27 2.99 -3.95 -10.77
C LYS A 27 1.87 -2.94 -11.05
N VAL A 28 1.63 -2.06 -10.09
CA VAL A 28 0.63 -0.99 -10.18
C VAL A 28 1.08 0.10 -11.15
N PHE A 29 0.13 0.73 -11.86
CA PHE A 29 0.44 1.68 -12.95
C PHE A 29 1.34 2.86 -12.53
N TRP A 30 1.24 3.31 -11.28
CA TRP A 30 2.03 4.44 -10.78
C TRP A 30 3.46 4.08 -10.35
N ALA A 31 3.81 2.79 -10.28
CA ALA A 31 5.13 2.36 -9.81
C ALA A 31 6.26 2.97 -10.67
N GLU A 32 6.04 3.08 -11.97
CA GLU A 32 7.02 3.64 -12.91
C GLU A 32 7.29 5.13 -12.65
N TYR A 33 6.28 5.89 -12.17
CA TYR A 33 6.44 7.30 -11.81
C TYR A 33 7.38 7.52 -10.62
N VAL A 34 7.61 6.48 -9.80
CA VAL A 34 8.59 6.50 -8.71
C VAL A 34 9.84 5.68 -9.02
N GLY A 35 10.08 5.39 -10.30
CA GLY A 35 11.28 4.68 -10.78
C GLY A 35 11.30 3.20 -10.38
N ARG A 36 10.14 2.56 -10.21
CA ARG A 36 10.03 1.14 -9.84
C ARG A 36 9.13 0.38 -10.81
N THR A 37 9.36 -0.92 -10.94
CA THR A 37 8.45 -1.81 -11.69
C THR A 37 7.41 -2.46 -10.78
N VAL A 38 7.71 -2.57 -9.49
CA VAL A 38 6.83 -3.18 -8.47
C VAL A 38 6.73 -2.22 -7.29
N CYS A 39 5.53 -2.09 -6.74
CA CYS A 39 5.27 -1.34 -5.52
C CYS A 39 6.18 -1.83 -4.37
N GLU A 40 6.95 -0.92 -3.78
CA GLU A 40 7.93 -1.27 -2.74
C GLU A 40 7.31 -1.95 -1.51
N LYS A 41 6.09 -1.54 -1.12
CA LYS A 41 5.35 -2.16 0.00
C LYS A 41 4.94 -3.60 -0.33
N TYR A 42 4.50 -3.85 -1.56
CA TYR A 42 4.13 -5.19 -2.03
C TYR A 42 5.35 -6.10 -2.15
N GLU A 43 6.41 -5.61 -2.79
CA GLU A 43 7.69 -6.31 -2.92
C GLU A 43 8.24 -6.75 -1.56
N CYS A 44 8.29 -5.83 -0.59
CA CYS A 44 8.75 -6.14 0.75
C CYS A 44 7.82 -7.14 1.48
N CYS A 45 6.52 -6.86 1.52
CA CYS A 45 5.57 -7.62 2.34
C CYS A 45 5.28 -9.01 1.76
N VAL A 46 4.88 -9.07 0.50
CA VAL A 46 4.35 -10.28 -0.14
C VAL A 46 5.47 -11.08 -0.78
N ILE A 47 6.38 -10.42 -1.51
CA ILE A 47 7.42 -11.13 -2.28
C ILE A 47 8.58 -11.55 -1.37
N GLN A 48 9.15 -10.63 -0.58
CA GLN A 48 10.34 -10.88 0.23
C GLN A 48 10.00 -11.53 1.59
N LYS A 49 9.13 -10.89 2.39
CA LYS A 49 8.77 -11.37 3.74
C LYS A 49 7.70 -12.46 3.75
N LYS A 50 7.07 -12.77 2.60
CA LYS A 50 6.02 -13.79 2.45
C LYS A 50 4.85 -13.62 3.45
N MET A 51 4.50 -12.37 3.76
CA MET A 51 3.41 -12.01 4.65
C MET A 51 2.14 -11.68 3.85
N ALA A 52 0.97 -11.98 4.43
CA ALA A 52 -0.32 -11.63 3.84
C ALA A 52 -0.57 -10.11 3.81
N HIS A 53 -0.12 -9.40 4.84
CA HIS A 53 -0.22 -7.95 4.97
C HIS A 53 0.81 -7.43 5.96
N CYS A 54 1.13 -6.13 5.89
CA CYS A 54 2.12 -5.48 6.73
C CYS A 54 1.75 -5.48 8.23
N GLY A 55 0.48 -5.75 8.59
CA GLY A 55 0.03 -5.90 9.98
C GLY A 55 0.74 -7.00 10.74
N LYS A 56 1.25 -8.02 10.04
CA LYS A 56 2.06 -9.12 10.60
C LYS A 56 3.55 -8.76 10.77
N CYS A 57 3.96 -7.57 10.35
CA CYS A 57 5.36 -7.14 10.43
C CYS A 57 5.60 -6.40 11.75
N GLY A 58 6.57 -6.88 12.56
CA GLY A 58 6.96 -6.23 13.81
C GLY A 58 7.56 -4.83 13.64
N GLU A 59 7.96 -4.47 12.41
CA GLU A 59 8.44 -3.13 12.07
C GLU A 59 7.31 -2.15 11.68
N LEU A 60 6.02 -2.50 11.79
CA LEU A 60 4.92 -1.60 11.37
C LEU A 60 4.63 -0.51 12.42
N PRO A 61 4.67 0.80 12.07
CA PRO A 61 4.98 1.38 10.77
C PRO A 61 6.49 1.49 10.50
N CYS A 62 6.90 1.18 9.27
CA CYS A 62 8.29 1.31 8.82
C CYS A 62 8.42 2.45 7.80
N ARG A 63 9.66 2.84 7.47
CA ARG A 63 9.99 3.95 6.54
C ARG A 63 9.26 3.92 5.20
N ARG A 64 8.81 2.75 4.73
CA ARG A 64 8.07 2.63 3.47
C ARG A 64 6.71 3.33 3.53
N TYR A 65 6.18 3.58 4.72
CA TYR A 65 4.94 4.34 4.89
C TYR A 65 5.16 5.85 4.74
N ASP A 66 6.40 6.35 4.74
CA ASP A 66 6.70 7.79 4.67
C ASP A 66 6.55 8.37 3.26
N LEU A 67 6.34 7.52 2.24
CA LEU A 67 6.03 7.97 0.88
C LEU A 67 4.63 8.57 0.83
N ASP A 68 4.55 9.84 0.45
CA ASP A 68 3.31 10.59 0.21
C ASP A 68 2.87 10.49 -1.26
N ASP A 69 1.56 10.54 -1.50
CA ASP A 69 1.00 10.79 -2.82
C ASP A 69 1.07 12.30 -3.12
N PRO A 70 1.78 12.73 -4.18
CA PRO A 70 1.92 14.14 -4.52
C PRO A 70 0.61 14.80 -4.96
N ASN A 71 -0.44 14.02 -5.27
CA ASN A 71 -1.76 14.55 -5.61
C ASN A 71 -2.62 14.86 -4.38
N LEU A 72 -2.18 14.48 -3.19
CA LEU A 72 -2.90 14.67 -1.93
C LEU A 72 -2.22 15.72 -1.06
N SER A 73 -3.00 16.42 -0.22
CA SER A 73 -2.43 17.35 0.75
C SER A 73 -1.60 16.59 1.80
N PRO A 74 -0.67 17.27 2.51
CA PRO A 74 0.05 16.65 3.63
C PRO A 74 -0.88 16.08 4.72
N GLU A 75 -1.98 16.76 5.02
CA GLU A 75 -2.98 16.33 6.00
C GLU A 75 -3.73 15.08 5.51
N GLU A 76 -4.07 15.04 4.23
CA GLU A 76 -4.74 13.92 3.58
C GLU A 76 -3.85 12.66 3.58
N ASN A 77 -2.59 12.82 3.17
CA ASN A 77 -1.57 11.77 3.22
C ASN A 77 -1.39 11.23 4.64
N LYS A 78 -1.29 12.12 5.64
CA LYS A 78 -1.16 11.73 7.05
C LYS A 78 -2.38 10.95 7.53
N ARG A 79 -3.60 11.42 7.22
CA ARG A 79 -4.84 10.76 7.64
C ARG A 79 -4.95 9.36 7.03
N ILE A 80 -4.77 9.23 5.71
CA ILE A 80 -4.83 7.94 5.01
C ILE A 80 -3.77 6.97 5.55
N ARG A 81 -2.55 7.46 5.80
CA ARG A 81 -1.48 6.67 6.42
C ARG A 81 -1.89 6.12 7.79
N GLU A 82 -2.42 6.98 8.66
CA GLU A 82 -2.86 6.61 10.01
C GLU A 82 -4.00 5.59 9.99
N GLU A 83 -5.00 5.78 9.12
CA GLU A 83 -6.13 4.87 8.93
C GLU A 83 -5.68 3.49 8.42
N ASN A 84 -4.80 3.47 7.41
CA ASN A 84 -4.22 2.22 6.89
C ASN A 84 -3.45 1.46 7.97
N ILE A 85 -2.64 2.15 8.78
CA ILE A 85 -1.87 1.52 9.87
C ILE A 85 -2.82 1.01 10.96
N LYS A 86 -3.85 1.77 11.32
CA LYS A 86 -4.85 1.37 12.32
C LYS A 86 -5.59 0.10 11.87
N LEU A 87 -6.02 0.05 10.62
CA LEU A 87 -6.65 -1.14 10.04
C LEU A 87 -5.70 -2.34 10.06
N LEU A 88 -4.44 -2.16 9.65
CA LEU A 88 -3.47 -3.24 9.67
C LEU A 88 -3.20 -3.81 11.08
N ARG A 89 -3.22 -2.95 12.11
CA ARG A 89 -3.05 -3.34 13.51
C ARG A 89 -4.26 -4.06 14.08
N SER A 90 -5.47 -3.79 13.60
CA SER A 90 -6.68 -4.51 14.03
C SER A 90 -6.80 -5.92 13.42
N LEU A 91 -5.91 -6.28 12.50
CA LEU A 91 -5.89 -7.58 11.81
C LEU A 91 -4.83 -8.54 12.39
N GLN A 92 -4.32 -8.26 13.60
CA GLN A 92 -3.33 -9.09 14.29
C GLN A 92 -3.96 -10.30 14.97
#